data_AF-A0A2S7VL15-F1
#
_entry.id   AF-A0A2S7VL15-F1
#
_cell.length_a   1.000
_cell.length_b   1.000
_cell.length_c   1.000
_cell.angle_alpha   90.00
_cell.angle_beta   90.00
_cell.angle_gamma   90.00
#
_symmetry.space_group_name_H-M   'P 1'
#
loop_
_entity.id
_entity.type
_entity.pdbx_description
1 polymer ?
#
loop_
_entity_poly.entity_id
_entity_poly.type
_entity_poly.pdbx_seq_one_letter_code
_entity_poly.pdbx_strand_id
1 'polypeptide(L)'
;MFHLKKVIFSVLFHFYQFFRVSYPLWIMISSLGVSLGLILLLSGENHFQQGISAITSFSLISIYLITLKHFYSKLLNWSDTRSSKEIIVSLKQ
;
A
#
# COMPACT_ATOMS: atom_id res chain seq x y z
N MET A 1 9.03 14.18 -22.99
CA MET A 1 8.28 14.11 -21.71
C MET A 1 6.90 13.46 -21.83
N PHE A 2 6.11 13.76 -22.88
CA PHE A 2 4.75 13.22 -23.05
C PHE A 2 4.69 11.69 -23.23
N HIS A 3 5.61 11.12 -24.03
CA HIS A 3 5.70 9.66 -24.20
C HIS A 3 6.04 8.93 -22.89
N LEU A 4 6.96 9.47 -22.09
CA LEU A 4 7.35 8.89 -20.81
C LEU A 4 6.17 8.83 -19.83
N LYS A 5 5.41 9.93 -19.70
CA LYS A 5 4.19 9.95 -18.86
C LYS A 5 3.17 8.91 -19.31
N LYS A 6 2.95 8.77 -20.61
CA LYS A 6 2.00 7.79 -21.17
C LYS A 6 2.42 6.34 -20.90
N VAL A 7 3.71 6.04 -21.00
CA VAL A 7 4.26 4.71 -20.66
C VAL A 7 4.09 4.44 -19.17
N ILE A 8 4.47 5.38 -18.31
CA ILE A 8 4.32 5.26 -16.85
C ILE A 8 2.84 5.05 -16.47
N PHE A 9 1.93 5.85 -17.03
CA PHE A 9 0.50 5.71 -16.80
C PHE A 9 0.00 4.34 -17.27
N SER A 10 0.40 3.88 -18.45
CA SER A 10 -0.02 2.57 -18.97
C SER A 10 0.41 1.42 -18.05
N VAL A 11 1.65 1.46 -17.55
CA VAL A 11 2.17 0.44 -16.64
C VAL A 11 1.40 0.49 -15.31
N LEU A 12 1.30 1.66 -14.67
CA LEU A 12 0.58 1.83 -13.41
C LEU A 12 -0.91 1.52 -13.55
N PHE A 13 -1.52 1.83 -14.69
CA PHE A 13 -2.93 1.49 -14.91
C PHE A 13 -3.13 -0.02 -15.05
N HIS A 14 -2.20 -0.72 -15.72
CA HIS A 14 -2.26 -2.17 -15.85
C HIS A 14 -2.15 -2.88 -14.49
N PHE A 15 -1.26 -2.40 -13.62
CA PHE A 15 -1.11 -2.92 -12.26
C PHE A 15 -2.17 -2.40 -11.27
N TYR A 16 -3.02 -1.44 -11.65
CA TYR A 16 -3.98 -0.83 -10.73
C TYR A 16 -4.95 -1.85 -10.13
N GLN A 17 -5.50 -2.75 -10.95
CA GLN A 17 -6.43 -3.77 -10.46
C GLN A 17 -5.74 -4.75 -9.52
N PHE A 18 -4.53 -5.21 -9.88
CA PHE A 18 -3.72 -6.06 -9.02
C PHE A 18 -3.44 -5.37 -7.68
N PHE A 19 -3.00 -4.11 -7.70
CA PHE A 19 -2.72 -3.32 -6.51
C PHE A 19 -3.97 -3.10 -5.66
N ARG A 20 -5.13 -2.82 -6.28
CA ARG A 20 -6.41 -2.62 -5.61
C ARG A 20 -6.87 -3.86 -4.83
N VAL A 21 -6.63 -5.06 -5.37
CA VAL A 21 -7.02 -6.33 -4.73
C VAL A 21 -5.96 -6.77 -3.70
N SER A 22 -4.68 -6.67 -4.03
CA SER A 22 -3.59 -7.15 -3.17
C SER A 22 -3.34 -6.24 -1.97
N TYR A 23 -3.48 -4.91 -2.11
CA TYR A 23 -3.26 -3.96 -1.01
C TYR A 23 -4.03 -4.27 0.28
N PRO A 24 -5.37 -4.46 0.27
CA PRO A 24 -6.10 -4.78 1.49
C PRO A 24 -5.67 -6.11 2.10
N LEU A 25 -5.30 -7.10 1.28
CA LEU A 25 -4.79 -8.39 1.76
C LEU A 25 -3.45 -8.21 2.51
N TRP A 26 -2.54 -7.40 1.97
CA TRP A 26 -1.26 -7.12 2.63
C TRP A 26 -1.41 -6.34 3.95
N ILE A 27 -2.35 -5.40 4.01
CA ILE A 27 -2.68 -4.69 5.25
C ILE A 27 -3.29 -5.66 6.27
N MET A 28 -4.19 -6.54 5.84
CA MET A 28 -4.79 -7.55 6.71
C MET A 28 -3.73 -8.50 7.27
N ILE A 29 -2.80 -8.99 6.43
CA ILE A 29 -1.66 -9.81 6.88
C ILE A 29 -0.80 -9.05 7.88
N SER A 30 -0.52 -7.76 7.62
CA SER A 30 0.27 -6.92 8.53
C SER A 30 -0.44 -6.75 9.88
N SER A 31 -1.76 -6.54 9.87
CA SER A 31 -2.56 -6.46 11.09
C SER A 31 -2.53 -7.77 11.88
N LEU A 32 -2.68 -8.91 11.21
CA LEU A 32 -2.60 -10.23 11.84
C LEU A 32 -1.22 -10.46 12.46
N GLY A 33 -0.15 -10.07 11.76
CA GLY A 33 1.22 -10.16 12.26
C GLY A 33 1.46 -9.31 13.52
N VAL A 34 0.90 -8.10 13.59
CA VAL A 34 0.94 -7.27 14.81
C VAL A 34 0.13 -7.92 15.94
N SER A 35 -1.06 -8.44 15.66
CA SER A 35 -1.87 -9.14 16.67
C SER A 35 -1.15 -10.36 17.24
N LEU A 36 -0.52 -11.17 16.39
CA LEU A 36 0.30 -12.31 16.82
C LEU A 36 1.51 -11.86 17.63
N GLY A 37 2.17 -10.78 17.22
CA GLY A 37 3.27 -10.20 17.98
C GLY A 37 2.86 -9.73 19.37
N LEU A 38 1.66 -9.14 19.51
CA LEU A 38 1.08 -8.76 20.81
C LEU A 38 0.77 -9.99 21.67
N ILE A 39 0.21 -11.05 21.08
CA ILE A 39 -0.04 -12.31 21.80
C ILE A 39 1.27 -12.90 22.33
N LEU A 40 2.32 -12.93 21.51
CA LEU A 40 3.65 -13.42 21.91
C LEU A 40 4.26 -12.56 23.01
N LEU A 41 4.09 -11.24 22.94
CA LEU A 41 4.60 -10.30 23.93
C LEU A 41 3.92 -10.49 25.30
N LEU A 42 2.63 -10.86 25.31
CA LEU A 42 1.87 -11.18 26.51
C LEU A 42 2.10 -12.60 27.04
N SER A 43 2.70 -13.49 26.23
CA SER A 43 2.88 -14.92 26.55
C SER A 43 4.09 -15.22 27.46
N GLY A 44 4.81 -14.20 27.95
CA GLY A 44 5.91 -14.33 28.92
C GLY A 44 7.32 -14.15 28.33
N GLU A 45 8.34 -14.22 29.20
CA GLU A 45 9.72 -13.81 28.89
C GLU A 45 10.35 -14.53 27.68
N ASN A 46 10.02 -15.80 27.46
CA ASN A 46 10.61 -16.62 26.40
C ASN A 46 10.29 -16.12 24.98
N HIS A 47 9.20 -15.35 24.81
CA HIS A 47 8.73 -14.90 23.49
C HIS A 47 8.71 -13.37 23.36
N PHE A 48 9.18 -12.64 24.37
CA PHE A 48 9.11 -11.18 24.41
C PHE A 48 9.86 -10.52 23.23
N GLN A 49 11.10 -10.94 22.96
CA GLN A 49 11.88 -10.40 21.83
C GLN A 49 11.25 -10.73 20.47
N GLN A 50 10.68 -11.93 20.33
CA GLN A 50 10.00 -12.35 19.10
C GLN A 50 8.72 -11.55 18.88
N GLY A 51 7.95 -11.28 19.95
CA GLY A 51 6.79 -10.41 19.93
C GLY A 51 7.14 -8.98 19.49
N ILE A 52 8.17 -8.37 20.09
CA ILE A 52 8.66 -7.04 19.68
C ILE A 52 9.09 -7.04 18.22
N SER A 53 9.88 -8.04 17.79
CA SER A 53 10.35 -8.15 16.41
C SER A 53 9.20 -8.25 15.43
N ALA A 54 8.18 -9.07 15.71
CA ALA A 54 7.00 -9.21 14.87
C ALA A 54 6.19 -7.91 14.81
N ILE A 55 5.90 -7.27 15.95
CA ILE A 55 5.15 -6.01 15.98
C ILE A 55 5.87 -4.94 15.16
N THR A 56 7.18 -4.77 15.39
CA THR A 56 7.97 -3.75 14.69
C THR A 56 8.05 -4.02 13.20
N SER A 57 8.33 -5.25 12.76
CA SER A 57 8.42 -5.60 11.35
C SER A 57 7.10 -5.42 10.62
N PHE A 58 6.00 -5.93 11.17
CA PHE A 58 4.69 -5.82 10.52
C PHE A 58 4.13 -4.39 10.57
N SER A 59 4.45 -3.61 11.60
CA SER A 59 4.11 -2.18 11.64
C SER A 59 4.87 -1.40 10.57
N LEU A 60 6.17 -1.65 10.40
CA LEU A 60 6.98 -1.03 9.35
C LEU A 60 6.48 -1.40 7.96
N ILE A 61 6.14 -2.66 7.73
CA ILE A 61 5.54 -3.12 6.46
C ILE A 61 4.21 -2.38 6.21
N SER A 62 3.35 -2.24 7.23
CA SER A 62 2.09 -1.51 7.11
C SER A 62 2.31 -0.04 6.73
N ILE A 63 3.23 0.66 7.40
CA ILE A 63 3.59 2.06 7.08
C ILE A 63 4.15 2.17 5.66
N TYR A 64 5.01 1.24 5.26
CA TYR A 64 5.55 1.17 3.91
C TYR A 64 4.43 1.01 2.87
N LEU A 65 3.50 0.09 3.09
CA LEU A 65 2.36 -0.13 2.20
C LEU A 65 1.49 1.12 2.08
N ILE A 66 1.16 1.79 3.19
CA ILE A 66 0.38 3.05 3.18
C ILE A 66 1.10 4.11 2.34
N THR A 67 2.41 4.26 2.54
CA THR A 67 3.23 5.21 1.80
C THR A 67 3.28 4.85 0.31
N LEU A 68 3.44 3.57 0.00
CA LEU A 68 3.44 3.05 -1.36
C LEU A 68 2.11 3.34 -2.06
N LYS A 69 0.96 3.10 -1.41
CA LYS A 69 -0.36 3.43 -1.96
C LYS A 69 -0.51 4.92 -2.22
N HIS A 70 -0.05 5.76 -1.30
CA HIS A 70 -0.10 7.21 -1.47
C HIS A 70 0.75 7.64 -2.68
N PHE A 71 2.00 7.16 -2.75
CA PHE A 71 2.92 7.47 -3.84
C PHE A 71 2.41 6.96 -5.18
N TYR A 72 1.91 5.72 -5.23
CA TYR A 72 1.31 5.11 -6.41
C TYR A 72 0.15 5.95 -6.95
N SER A 73 -0.78 6.34 -6.08
CA SER A 73 -1.94 7.14 -6.48
C SER A 73 -1.52 8.51 -6.99
N LYS A 74 -0.56 9.16 -6.33
CA LYS A 74 -0.01 10.46 -6.74
C LYS A 74 0.71 10.36 -8.08
N LEU A 75 1.50 9.30 -8.29
CA LEU A 75 2.24 9.07 -9.53
C LEU A 75 1.31 8.75 -10.69
N LEU A 76 0.28 7.93 -10.46
CA LEU A 76 -0.75 7.62 -11.45
C LEU A 76 -1.46 8.91 -11.91
N ASN A 77 -1.93 9.74 -10.96
CA ASN A 77 -2.57 11.02 -11.27
C ASN A 77 -1.63 12.01 -11.99
N TRP A 78 -0.36 12.07 -11.59
CA TRP A 78 0.63 12.94 -12.26
C TRP A 78 0.95 12.48 -13.70
N SER A 79 0.91 11.16 -13.92
CA SER A 79 1.17 10.53 -15.23
C SER A 79 -0.05 10.59 -16.16
N ASP A 80 -1.25 10.79 -15.61
CA ASP A 80 -2.48 10.91 -16.38
C ASP A 80 -2.49 12.22 -17.19
N THR A 81 -2.24 12.09 -18.50
CA THR A 81 -2.28 13.20 -19.45
C THR A 81 -3.70 13.54 -19.91
N ARG A 82 -4.72 12.76 -19.52
CA ARG A 82 -6.14 13.06 -19.79
C ARG A 82 -6.68 14.12 -18.84
N SER A 83 -6.16 14.22 -17.62
CA SER A 83 -6.52 15.24 -16.63
C SER A 83 -6.20 16.69 -17.07
N SER A 84 -5.43 16.90 -18.15
CA SER A 84 -5.17 18.24 -18.70
C SER A 84 -6.21 18.69 -19.73
N LYS A 85 -7.15 17.81 -20.09
CA LYS A 85 -8.38 18.23 -20.76
C LYS A 85 -9.46 18.11 -19.70
N GLU A 86 -10.14 19.21 -19.42
CA GLU A 86 -11.34 19.24 -18.58
C GLU A 86 -12.28 18.09 -18.93
N ILE A 87 -12.19 16.98 -18.21
CA ILE A 87 -13.23 15.98 -18.18
C ILE A 87 -13.53 15.77 -16.71
N ILE A 88 -14.42 16.64 -16.24
CA ILE A 88 -15.17 16.50 -15.00
C ILE A 88 -15.92 15.17 -15.09
N VAL A 89 -15.31 14.08 -14.60
CA VAL A 89 -16.07 12.90 -14.20
C VAL A 89 -15.83 12.71 -12.72
N SER A 90 -16.83 13.16 -11.96
CA SER A 90 -17.01 12.83 -10.54
C SER A 90 -17.03 11.32 -10.37
N LEU A 91 -15.90 10.71 -9.99
CA LEU A 91 -15.87 9.34 -9.48
C LEU A 91 -16.31 9.37 -8.01
N LYS A 92 -17.62 9.47 -7.81
CA LYS A 92 -18.32 9.16 -6.57
C LYS A 92 -19.02 7.82 -6.81
N GLN A 93 -18.49 6.76 -6.22
CA GLN A 93 -19.21 5.54 -5.85
C GLN A 93 -18.34 4.70 -4.93
#